data_AF-A0A1H9N5H0-F1
#
_entry.id   AF-A0A1H9N5H0-F1
#
_cell.length_a   1.000
_cell.length_b   1.000
_cell.length_c   1.000
_cell.angle_alpha   90.00
_cell.angle_beta   90.00
_cell.angle_gamma   90.00
#
_symmetry.space_group_name_H-M   'P 1'
#
loop_
_entity.id
_entity.type
_entity.pdbx_description
1 polymer ?
#
loop_
_entity_poly.entity_id
_entity_poly.type
_entity_poly.pdbx_seq_one_letter_code
_entity_poly.pdbx_strand_id
1 'polypeptide(L)'
;MKKFFLVFLLYIFANKAYALSIVYDGFECEADSAVLSAAAQSRFSTVENLQDDKYRLLLTGGYLVFEDNICIEPLEEPFENITTIDPLITNLSQIAAIAHFRNNILVVSYGLMKQNTSTTSGIPTLFADINFPKAFTLTFEYLPSRQAFKLISASQINNPIFLS
;
A
#
# COMPACT_ATOMS: atom_id res chain seq x y z
N MET A 1 43.18 -29.16 -36.12
CA MET A 1 43.17 -28.27 -34.94
C MET A 1 41.80 -27.59 -34.87
N LYS A 2 41.00 -27.92 -33.85
CA LYS A 2 39.64 -27.38 -33.62
C LYS A 2 39.74 -25.95 -33.09
N LYS A 3 39.12 -24.97 -33.78
CA LYS A 3 38.80 -23.68 -33.18
C LYS A 3 37.33 -23.70 -32.78
N PHE A 4 37.08 -24.01 -31.51
CA PHE A 4 35.76 -23.82 -30.91
C PHE A 4 35.56 -22.30 -30.76
N PHE A 5 34.75 -21.72 -31.65
CA PHE A 5 34.30 -20.34 -31.52
C PHE A 5 33.20 -20.34 -30.46
N LEU A 6 33.60 -20.23 -29.20
CA LEU A 6 32.68 -20.11 -28.07
C LEU A 6 32.12 -18.68 -28.09
N VAL A 7 31.05 -18.47 -28.87
CA VAL A 7 30.24 -17.25 -28.77
C VAL A 7 29.55 -17.32 -27.41
N PHE A 8 30.19 -16.72 -26.41
CA PHE A 8 29.61 -16.45 -25.11
C PHE A 8 28.53 -15.39 -25.31
N LEU A 9 27.34 -15.85 -25.70
CA LEU A 9 26.13 -15.05 -25.72
C LEU A 9 25.79 -14.80 -24.25
N LEU A 10 26.38 -13.75 -23.69
CA LEU A 10 25.94 -13.10 -22.46
C LEU A 10 24.49 -12.68 -22.70
N TYR A 11 23.56 -13.58 -22.40
CA TYR A 11 22.19 -13.21 -22.09
C TYR A 11 22.28 -12.22 -20.96
N ILE A 12 22.22 -10.94 -21.30
CA ILE A 12 21.84 -9.88 -20.37
C ILE A 12 20.39 -10.22 -20.01
N PHE A 13 20.21 -11.11 -19.04
CA PHE A 13 18.95 -11.22 -18.33
C PHE A 13 18.79 -9.87 -17.64
N ALA A 14 18.15 -8.92 -18.32
CA ALA A 14 17.53 -7.80 -17.65
C ALA A 14 16.62 -8.43 -16.59
N ASN A 15 16.98 -8.28 -15.31
CA ASN A 15 16.21 -8.76 -14.18
C ASN A 15 14.87 -8.03 -14.16
N LYS A 16 13.92 -8.48 -14.98
CA LYS A 16 12.55 -8.01 -14.90
C LYS A 16 11.91 -8.70 -13.71
N ALA A 17 11.91 -8.03 -12.57
CA ALA A 17 11.16 -8.46 -11.41
C ALA A 17 9.67 -8.15 -11.65
N TYR A 18 8.88 -9.19 -11.88
CA TYR A 18 7.42 -9.08 -11.93
C TYR A 18 6.88 -9.51 -10.57
N ALA A 19 6.51 -8.53 -9.73
CA ALA A 19 5.83 -8.82 -8.48
C ALA A 19 4.31 -8.91 -8.74
N LEU A 20 3.75 -10.12 -8.57
CA LEU A 20 2.29 -10.29 -8.55
C LEU A 20 1.70 -9.66 -7.29
N SER A 21 2.48 -9.66 -6.20
CA SER A 21 2.13 -8.97 -4.96
C SER A 21 3.39 -8.62 -4.15
N ILE A 22 3.22 -7.65 -3.24
CA ILE A 22 4.16 -7.33 -2.17
C ILE A 22 3.40 -7.50 -0.87
N VAL A 23 4.00 -8.26 0.04
CA VAL A 23 3.43 -8.58 1.34
C VAL A 23 4.34 -8.00 2.41
N TYR A 24 3.75 -7.26 3.33
CA TYR A 24 4.40 -6.80 4.55
C TYR A 24 3.71 -7.47 5.73
N ASP A 25 4.44 -8.36 6.40
CA ASP A 25 4.02 -8.98 7.65
C ASP A 25 4.48 -8.13 8.82
N GLY A 26 3.57 -7.86 9.74
CA GLY A 26 3.84 -7.05 10.92
C GLY A 26 2.82 -7.32 12.01
N PHE A 27 2.52 -6.30 12.79
CA PHE A 27 1.52 -6.38 13.84
C PHE A 27 0.54 -5.21 13.76
N GLU A 28 -0.65 -5.42 14.30
CA GLU A 28 -1.69 -4.40 14.38
C GLU A 28 -1.25 -3.21 15.25
N CYS A 29 -1.74 -2.03 14.93
CA CYS A 29 -1.56 -0.87 15.80
C CYS A 29 -2.37 -1.05 17.09
N GLU A 30 -1.68 -1.09 18.24
CA GLU A 30 -2.32 -1.10 19.55
C GLU A 30 -2.74 0.31 19.97
N ALA A 31 -3.96 0.43 20.50
CA ALA A 31 -4.41 1.65 21.16
C ALA A 31 -3.76 1.86 22.54
N ASP A 32 -3.22 0.79 23.16
CA ASP A 32 -2.69 0.81 24.53
C ASP A 32 -1.50 -0.17 24.65
N SER A 33 -0.31 0.34 24.96
CA SER A 33 1.01 -0.29 24.71
C SER A 33 1.40 -1.47 25.61
N ALA A 34 0.43 -2.16 26.21
CA ALA A 34 0.67 -3.16 27.27
C ALA A 34 0.60 -4.62 26.79
N VAL A 35 0.24 -4.89 25.53
CA VAL A 35 0.06 -6.24 24.99
C VAL A 35 1.00 -6.47 23.78
N LEU A 36 1.22 -7.72 23.42
CA LEU A 36 1.81 -8.07 22.13
C LEU A 36 0.69 -8.03 21.09
N SER A 37 0.72 -7.02 20.25
CA SER A 37 -0.25 -6.76 19.18
C SER A 37 -0.46 -7.98 18.29
N ALA A 38 -1.68 -8.20 17.80
CA ALA A 38 -2.01 -9.31 16.90
C ALA A 38 -1.17 -9.23 15.61
N ALA A 39 -0.82 -10.39 15.05
CA ALA A 39 -0.12 -10.43 13.76
C ALA A 39 -1.04 -9.95 12.64
N ALA A 40 -0.53 -9.08 11.78
CA ALA A 40 -1.27 -8.51 10.66
C ALA A 40 -0.45 -8.50 9.37
N GLN A 41 -1.16 -8.34 8.26
CA GLN A 41 -0.56 -8.33 6.93
C GLN A 41 -1.11 -7.19 6.08
N SER A 42 -0.21 -6.42 5.50
CA SER A 42 -0.50 -5.44 4.44
C SER A 42 -0.10 -6.07 3.10
N ARG A 43 -1.03 -6.17 2.16
CA ARG A 43 -0.76 -6.78 0.85
C ARG A 43 -1.09 -5.82 -0.28
N PHE A 44 -0.09 -5.49 -1.08
CA PHE A 44 -0.29 -4.86 -2.38
C PHE A 44 -0.33 -5.93 -3.46
N SER A 45 -1.41 -5.99 -4.24
CA SER A 45 -1.54 -6.92 -5.36
C SER A 45 -1.60 -6.16 -6.68
N THR A 46 -0.88 -6.62 -7.70
CA THR A 46 -0.87 -6.00 -9.03
C THR A 46 -2.18 -6.28 -9.74
N VAL A 47 -2.90 -5.21 -10.12
CA VAL A 47 -4.14 -5.28 -10.90
C VAL A 47 -3.86 -5.04 -12.38
N GLU A 48 -2.98 -4.08 -12.67
CA GLU A 48 -2.72 -3.64 -14.04
C GLU A 48 -1.25 -3.25 -14.20
N ASN A 49 -0.65 -3.63 -15.32
CA ASN A 49 0.65 -3.09 -15.75
C ASN A 49 0.39 -1.90 -16.68
N LEU A 50 0.74 -0.70 -16.22
CA LEU A 50 0.51 0.56 -16.92
C LEU A 50 1.63 0.92 -17.91
N GLN A 51 2.58 0.00 -18.14
CA GLN A 51 3.80 0.20 -18.92
C GLN A 51 4.79 1.17 -18.26
N ASP A 52 6.00 1.33 -18.82
CA ASP A 52 7.06 2.21 -18.30
C ASP A 52 7.36 2.03 -16.81
N ASP A 53 7.44 0.77 -16.38
CA ASP A 53 7.68 0.36 -15.00
C ASP A 53 6.61 0.83 -14.00
N LYS A 54 5.42 1.20 -14.46
CA LYS A 54 4.29 1.63 -13.64
C LYS A 54 3.25 0.52 -13.50
N TYR A 55 2.64 0.45 -12.32
CA TYR A 55 1.64 -0.56 -11.97
C TYR A 55 0.48 0.07 -11.21
N ARG A 56 -0.73 -0.40 -11.49
CA ARG A 56 -1.90 -0.20 -10.63
C ARG A 56 -1.96 -1.34 -9.64
N LEU A 57 -2.01 -1.01 -8.37
CA LEU A 57 -2.06 -1.97 -7.27
C LEU A 57 -3.35 -1.80 -6.48
N LEU A 58 -3.75 -2.85 -5.77
CA LEU A 58 -4.75 -2.80 -4.69
C LEU A 58 -4.09 -3.18 -3.37
N LEU A 59 -4.28 -2.35 -2.36
CA LEU A 59 -3.91 -2.62 -0.98
C LEU A 59 -5.08 -3.29 -0.25
N THR A 60 -4.80 -4.42 0.39
CA THR A 60 -5.73 -5.16 1.26
C THR A 60 -5.09 -5.47 2.62
N GLY A 61 -5.93 -5.80 3.61
CA GLY A 61 -5.52 -6.20 4.96
C GLY A 61 -5.34 -5.00 5.89
N GLY A 62 -4.45 -4.06 5.55
CA GLY A 62 -4.19 -2.88 6.38
C GLY A 62 -3.18 -1.94 5.75
N TYR A 63 -3.11 -0.70 6.23
CA TYR A 63 -2.07 0.27 5.84
C TYR A 63 -1.06 0.45 6.96
N LEU A 64 0.15 0.90 6.59
CA LEU A 64 1.23 1.11 7.54
C LEU A 64 1.10 2.46 8.24
N VAL A 65 1.24 2.47 9.56
CA VAL A 65 1.32 3.66 10.41
C VAL A 65 2.75 3.81 10.92
N PHE A 66 3.27 5.04 10.89
CA PHE A 66 4.67 5.37 11.17
C PHE A 66 4.79 6.35 12.34
N GLU A 67 4.29 5.96 13.51
CA GLU A 67 4.45 6.72 14.76
C GLU A 67 5.72 6.25 15.49
N ASP A 68 5.63 5.84 16.75
CA ASP A 68 6.78 5.38 17.53
C ASP A 68 7.35 4.04 17.01
N ASN A 69 6.48 3.19 16.45
CA ASN A 69 6.83 1.95 15.78
C ASN A 69 6.02 1.79 14.50
N ILE A 70 6.53 1.01 13.55
CA ILE A 70 5.77 0.64 12.36
C ILE A 70 4.75 -0.42 12.76
N CYS A 71 3.46 -0.11 12.60
CA CYS A 71 2.35 -1.03 12.81
C CYS A 71 1.38 -0.99 11.62
N ILE A 72 0.44 -1.93 11.59
CA ILE A 72 -0.58 -2.05 10.55
C ILE A 72 -1.92 -1.62 11.14
N GLU A 73 -2.56 -0.58 10.59
CA GLU A 73 -3.96 -0.30 10.90
C GLU A 73 -4.83 -1.09 9.92
N PRO A 74 -5.67 -2.04 10.40
CA PRO A 74 -6.51 -2.86 9.53
C PRO A 74 -7.48 -2.03 8.70
N LEU A 75 -7.74 -2.48 7.48
CA LEU A 75 -8.82 -1.93 6.68
C LEU A 75 -10.17 -2.44 7.19
N GLU A 76 -11.19 -1.58 7.16
CA GLU A 76 -12.53 -1.98 7.57
C GLU A 76 -13.07 -3.07 6.63
N GLU A 77 -13.50 -4.19 7.22
CA GLU A 77 -14.20 -5.25 6.51
C GLU A 77 -15.50 -4.68 5.91
N PRO A 78 -15.88 -5.07 4.68
CA PRO A 78 -17.10 -4.58 4.07
C PRO A 78 -18.31 -5.05 4.90
N PHE A 79 -19.09 -4.10 5.45
CA PHE A 79 -20.31 -4.42 6.18
C PHE A 79 -21.33 -5.08 5.24
N GLU A 80 -21.65 -6.36 5.46
CA GLU A 80 -22.54 -7.16 4.60
C GLU A 80 -24.03 -6.72 4.64
N ASN A 81 -24.45 -5.81 5.52
CA ASN A 81 -25.87 -5.52 5.78
C ASN A 81 -26.21 -4.01 5.85
N ILE A 82 -25.90 -3.23 4.80
CA ILE A 82 -26.35 -1.83 4.72
C ILE A 82 -27.20 -1.62 3.45
N THR A 83 -28.51 -1.49 3.64
CA THR A 83 -29.50 -1.21 2.58
C THR A 83 -29.57 0.27 2.17
N THR A 84 -28.79 1.13 2.81
CA THR A 84 -28.72 2.57 2.55
C THR A 84 -27.26 3.01 2.49
N ILE A 85 -26.62 2.79 1.34
CA ILE A 85 -25.26 3.29 1.09
C ILE A 85 -25.38 4.75 0.70
N ASP A 86 -24.96 5.65 1.58
CA ASP A 86 -24.53 6.98 1.15
C ASP A 86 -23.29 6.78 0.25
N PRO A 87 -23.29 7.21 -1.02
CA PRO A 87 -22.18 7.01 -1.94
C PRO A 87 -20.86 7.65 -1.49
N LEU A 88 -20.88 8.48 -0.43
CA LEU A 88 -19.68 9.02 0.21
C LEU A 88 -19.01 8.01 1.16
N ILE A 89 -19.72 6.98 1.62
CA ILE A 89 -19.19 5.90 2.47
C ILE A 89 -18.55 4.85 1.55
N THR A 90 -17.28 5.07 1.21
CA THR A 90 -16.48 4.02 0.57
C THR A 90 -16.01 3.07 1.67
N ASN A 91 -16.57 1.86 1.71
CA ASN A 91 -16.01 0.76 2.51
C ASN A 91 -14.51 0.66 2.18
N LEU A 92 -13.64 0.91 3.17
CA LEU A 92 -12.19 0.97 3.00
C LEU A 92 -11.55 -0.43 2.84
N SER A 93 -12.32 -1.47 2.52
CA SER A 93 -11.84 -2.86 2.45
C SER A 93 -10.68 -3.06 1.47
N GLN A 94 -10.54 -2.14 0.50
CA GLN A 94 -9.42 -2.08 -0.43
C GLN A 94 -9.08 -0.62 -0.77
N ILE A 95 -7.80 -0.35 -1.00
CA ILE A 95 -7.33 0.98 -1.43
C ILE A 95 -6.57 0.87 -2.75
N ALA A 96 -6.92 1.71 -3.71
CA ALA A 96 -6.18 1.83 -4.95
C ALA A 96 -4.82 2.49 -4.71
N ALA A 97 -3.78 1.93 -5.32
CA ALA A 97 -2.41 2.42 -5.22
C ALA A 97 -1.75 2.43 -6.60
N ILE A 98 -0.72 3.27 -6.75
CA ILE A 98 0.14 3.31 -7.93
C ILE A 98 1.56 2.98 -7.51
N ALA A 99 2.24 2.17 -8.31
CA ALA A 99 3.63 1.82 -8.11
C ALA A 99 4.49 2.19 -9.31
N HIS A 100 5.76 2.50 -9.06
CA HIS A 100 6.80 2.66 -10.07
C HIS A 100 8.06 1.91 -9.64
N PHE A 101 8.57 1.02 -10.50
CA PHE A 101 9.71 0.14 -10.19
C PHE A 101 10.92 0.41 -11.09
N ARG A 102 11.92 1.12 -10.61
CA ARG A 102 13.11 1.47 -11.41
C ARG A 102 14.39 1.28 -10.62
N ASN A 103 15.42 0.74 -11.27
CA ASN A 103 16.76 0.56 -10.70
C ASN A 103 16.75 -0.18 -9.34
N ASN A 104 15.98 -1.27 -9.25
CA ASN A 104 15.74 -2.02 -8.01
C ASN A 104 15.03 -1.24 -6.89
N ILE A 105 14.46 -0.08 -7.18
CA ILE A 105 13.66 0.69 -6.23
C ILE A 105 12.20 0.64 -6.66
N LEU A 106 11.33 0.22 -5.75
CA LEU A 106 9.89 0.28 -5.91
C LEU A 106 9.35 1.41 -5.05
N VAL A 107 8.63 2.34 -5.66
CA VAL A 107 7.89 3.40 -4.96
C VAL A 107 6.41 3.11 -5.10
N VAL A 108 5.69 2.97 -3.99
CA VAL A 108 4.23 2.77 -3.94
C VAL A 108 3.59 4.01 -3.33
N SER A 109 2.56 4.55 -3.97
CA SER A 109 1.81 5.72 -3.49
C SER A 109 0.30 5.42 -3.43
N TYR A 110 -0.35 5.81 -2.34
CA TYR A 110 -1.78 5.63 -2.12
C TYR A 110 -2.34 6.71 -1.19
N GLY A 111 -3.66 6.85 -1.18
CA GLY A 111 -4.37 7.82 -0.35
C GLY A 111 -5.46 7.18 0.50
N LEU A 112 -5.73 7.77 1.67
CA LEU A 112 -6.81 7.41 2.57
C LEU A 112 -7.72 8.60 2.82
N MET A 113 -9.02 8.35 2.83
CA MET A 113 -10.03 9.27 3.34
C MET A 113 -10.90 8.49 4.33
N LYS A 114 -10.85 8.88 5.61
CA LYS A 114 -11.66 8.26 6.68
C LYS A 114 -12.72 9.28 7.11
N GLN A 115 -13.96 8.87 7.32
CA GLN A 115 -14.95 9.75 7.93
C GLN A 115 -14.77 9.73 9.45
N ASN A 116 -14.87 10.87 10.13
CA ASN A 116 -14.87 10.87 11.59
C ASN A 116 -16.23 10.34 12.07
N THR A 117 -16.24 9.16 12.70
CA THR A 117 -17.47 8.52 13.21
C THR A 117 -17.94 9.11 14.54
N SER A 118 -17.26 10.13 15.07
CA SER A 118 -17.61 10.82 16.31
C SER A 118 -18.78 11.81 16.18
N THR A 119 -19.72 11.58 15.28
CA THR A 119 -20.97 12.35 15.23
C THR A 119 -21.92 11.81 16.29
N THR A 120 -21.88 12.43 17.47
CA THR A 120 -22.99 12.40 18.43
C THR A 120 -24.31 12.64 17.70
N SER A 121 -25.21 11.66 17.80
CA SER A 121 -26.56 11.67 17.24
C SER A 121 -27.23 13.04 17.43
N GLY A 122 -27.50 13.76 16.33
CA GLY A 122 -28.35 14.96 16.37
C GLY A 122 -28.01 16.13 15.44
N ILE A 123 -26.86 16.17 14.76
CA ILE A 123 -26.52 17.28 13.84
C ILE A 123 -26.62 16.83 12.38
N PRO A 124 -27.36 17.54 11.50
CA PRO A 124 -27.49 17.18 10.09
C PRO A 124 -26.13 17.17 9.39
N THR A 125 -25.94 16.15 8.56
CA THR A 125 -24.72 15.65 7.89
C THR A 125 -24.00 16.61 6.93
N LEU A 126 -24.32 17.91 6.94
CA LEU A 126 -23.68 18.91 6.07
C LEU A 126 -22.25 19.27 6.47
N PHE A 127 -21.82 18.88 7.68
CA PHE A 127 -20.47 19.17 8.22
C PHE A 127 -19.90 18.01 9.05
N ALA A 128 -20.24 16.75 8.73
CA ALA A 128 -19.57 15.62 9.38
C ALA A 128 -18.06 15.75 9.12
N ASP A 129 -17.27 15.97 10.18
CA ASP A 129 -15.81 16.12 10.15
C ASP A 129 -15.21 15.06 9.21
N ILE A 130 -14.86 15.47 8.00
CA ILE A 130 -14.13 14.60 7.08
C ILE A 130 -12.73 14.55 7.68
N ASN A 131 -12.29 13.40 8.22
CA ASN A 131 -10.89 13.29 8.61
C ASN A 131 -10.05 13.53 7.36
N PHE A 132 -9.11 14.44 7.52
CA PHE A 132 -8.28 14.98 6.47
C PHE A 132 -7.62 13.88 5.64
N PRO A 133 -7.60 14.01 4.29
CA PRO A 133 -6.99 13.02 3.43
C PRO A 133 -5.52 12.80 3.83
N LYS A 134 -5.11 11.55 3.90
CA LYS A 134 -3.71 11.16 4.10
C LYS A 134 -3.17 10.59 2.79
N ALA A 135 -2.01 11.03 2.35
CA ALA A 135 -1.27 10.40 1.26
C ALA A 135 -0.04 9.70 1.82
N PHE A 136 0.23 8.50 1.32
CA PHE A 136 1.34 7.68 1.75
C PHE A 136 2.25 7.41 0.56
N THR A 137 3.55 7.43 0.81
CA THR A 137 4.57 6.97 -0.14
C THR A 137 5.51 6.01 0.57
N LEU A 138 5.56 4.77 0.08
CA LEU A 138 6.42 3.70 0.56
C LEU A 138 7.52 3.45 -0.47
N THR A 139 8.77 3.38 -0.02
CA THR A 139 9.92 3.07 -0.87
C THR A 139 10.54 1.76 -0.42
N PHE A 140 10.66 0.83 -1.36
CA PHE A 140 11.25 -0.48 -1.15
C PHE A 140 12.47 -0.69 -2.02
N GLU A 141 13.49 -1.33 -1.45
CA GLU A 141 14.63 -1.88 -2.17
C GLU A 141 14.33 -3.34 -2.56
N TYR A 142 14.43 -3.66 -3.85
CA TYR A 142 14.35 -5.03 -4.34
C TYR A 142 15.69 -5.74 -4.12
N LEU A 143 15.63 -6.89 -3.47
CA LEU A 143 16.76 -7.77 -3.19
C LEU A 143 16.68 -8.98 -4.14
N PRO A 144 17.40 -8.98 -5.28
CA PRO A 144 17.25 -10.01 -6.31
C PRO A 144 17.60 -11.42 -5.81
N SER A 145 18.53 -11.53 -4.87
CA SER A 145 18.97 -12.80 -4.29
C SER A 145 17.88 -13.55 -3.53
N ARG A 146 16.86 -12.82 -3.04
CA ARG A 146 15.73 -13.37 -2.27
C ARG A 146 14.39 -13.18 -2.95
N GLN A 147 14.37 -12.49 -4.10
CA GLN A 147 13.15 -12.03 -4.77
C GLN A 147 12.19 -11.31 -3.80
N ALA A 148 12.75 -10.49 -2.91
CA ALA A 148 12.03 -9.85 -1.83
C ALA A 148 12.19 -8.33 -1.88
N PHE A 149 11.20 -7.61 -1.36
CA PHE A 149 11.27 -6.16 -1.17
C PHE A 149 11.52 -5.85 0.29
N LYS A 150 12.48 -4.96 0.55
CA LYS A 150 12.76 -4.41 1.87
C LYS A 150 12.25 -2.99 1.93
N LEU A 151 11.37 -2.67 2.88
CA LEU A 151 10.96 -1.29 3.13
C LEU A 151 12.18 -0.49 3.63
N ILE A 152 12.54 0.59 2.92
CA ILE A 152 13.68 1.45 3.27
C ILE A 152 13.27 2.86 3.68
N SER A 153 12.08 3.31 3.26
CA SER A 153 11.53 4.60 3.67
C SER A 153 10.02 4.60 3.52
N ALA A 154 9.36 5.37 4.38
CA ALA A 154 7.96 5.66 4.29
C ALA A 154 7.70 7.11 4.68
N SER A 155 6.71 7.72 4.03
CA SER A 155 6.29 9.08 4.34
C SER A 155 4.77 9.18 4.27
N GLN A 156 4.23 10.06 5.10
CA GLN A 156 2.82 10.39 5.16
C GLN A 156 2.67 11.90 5.06
N ILE A 157 1.75 12.34 4.21
CA ILE A 157 1.33 13.74 4.10
C ILE A 157 -0.11 13.80 4.55
N ASN A 158 -0.38 14.62 5.56
CA ASN A 158 -1.73 14.98 5.96
C ASN A 158 -2.17 16.20 5.14
N ASN A 159 -3.41 16.22 4.66
CA ASN A 159 -3.94 17.30 3.83
C ASN A 159 -3.15 17.58 2.54
N PRO A 160 -2.86 16.57 1.70
CA PRO A 160 -2.31 16.84 0.39
C PRO A 160 -3.31 17.67 -0.41
N ILE A 161 -2.86 18.83 -0.92
CA ILE A 161 -3.61 19.60 -1.90
C ILE A 161 -3.57 18.80 -3.20
N PHE A 162 -4.65 18.09 -3.52
CA PHE A 162 -4.80 17.47 -4.84
C PHE A 162 -5.06 18.58 -5.85
N LEU A 163 -4.01 19.04 -6.54
CA LEU A 163 -4.16 19.88 -7.72
C LEU A 163 -4.67 18.99 -8.86
N SER A 164 -5.96 19.12 -9.17
CA SER A 164 -6.64 18.51 -10.31
C SER A 164 -6.23 19.14 -11.64
#